data_AF-A0A9W9X515-F1
#
_entry.id   AF-A0A9W9X515-F1
#
_cell.length_a   1.000
_cell.length_b   1.000
_cell.length_c   1.000
_cell.angle_alpha   90.00
_cell.angle_beta   90.00
_cell.angle_gamma   90.00
#
_symmetry.space_group_name_H-M   'P 1'
#
loop_
_entity.id
_entity.type
_entity.pdbx_description
1 polymer ?
#
loop_
_entity_poly.entity_id
_entity_poly.type
_entity_poly.pdbx_seq_one_letter_code
_entity_poly.pdbx_strand_id
1 'polypeptide(L)'
;MHGQNLRDLGHLYLTWCHNQPLVLFDKDTFLQSLPKRNRELILVLQALAFRFPPGSITPQYYGHLSSMAETARQIVMNRILDRRVDLPTLQTLCLLSVIDFADGRTIQAALNLNIANHLAQSVPQSNALDDALEWNDCMGSITILSYLQGSVSSTAMTVGHPIYPQCPINSLCGPEAIRWRDGRPVGQFGKGILKFTTPLAQAWHMARTYATSRVAHDVLPPWDPQSDYSRVMQRHLEIDCGVPLKYRFAANRLEDEDSTSCQQRRDYWGPWLFTQFIYAAIPCLLNHPLLLSMRLRNFRYTIPQAFIQQSFEAISRNSRWIMYYLDLLESKSFQLSDPALAHCVVIIATIHLQHSFVQDPSLRNKAEMGFTKCLDFLYRMASVWPNVSAMCQNLETLRQSVHVVQSPDATQGVRSFSINGQLLWDTLAYDRAGLPNGQADQSMFSGLFVPNPERQGNELGSAAEFDLVGSIGISGHKAIPMKTPLFPPDGDASASTQGSLGNIPVISSNFDLGVPVDVPGLNEQEGFFFTTD
;
A
#
# COMPACT_ATOMS: atom_id res chain seq x y z
N MET A 1 -7.40 -39.44 -9.08
CA MET A 1 -7.96 -38.28 -8.35
C MET A 1 -6.91 -37.29 -7.83
N HIS A 2 -5.75 -37.73 -7.34
CA HIS A 2 -4.70 -36.82 -6.85
C HIS A 2 -4.10 -35.88 -7.95
N GLY A 3 -3.91 -36.37 -9.17
CA GLY A 3 -3.34 -35.58 -10.27
C GLY A 3 -4.27 -34.50 -10.87
N GLN A 4 -5.59 -34.65 -10.76
CA GLN A 4 -6.55 -33.65 -11.24
C GLN A 4 -6.59 -32.45 -10.30
N ASN A 5 -6.59 -32.71 -8.99
CA ASN A 5 -6.54 -31.69 -7.94
C ASN A 5 -5.26 -30.81 -8.03
N LEU A 6 -4.10 -31.39 -8.36
CA LEU A 6 -2.86 -30.64 -8.54
C LEU A 6 -2.86 -29.76 -9.80
N ARG A 7 -3.48 -30.21 -10.89
CA ARG A 7 -3.58 -29.39 -12.10
C ARG A 7 -4.48 -28.19 -11.88
N ASP A 8 -5.62 -28.39 -11.23
CA ASP A 8 -6.55 -27.32 -10.87
C ASP A 8 -5.89 -26.30 -9.93
N LEU A 9 -5.14 -26.77 -8.93
CA LEU A 9 -4.30 -25.95 -8.07
C LEU A 9 -3.35 -25.06 -8.87
N GLY A 10 -2.63 -25.65 -9.82
CA GLY A 10 -1.65 -24.93 -10.63
C GLY A 10 -2.30 -23.82 -11.46
N HIS A 11 -3.46 -24.09 -12.05
CA HIS A 11 -4.21 -23.08 -12.81
C HIS A 11 -4.75 -21.95 -11.91
N LEU A 12 -5.25 -22.27 -10.72
CA LEU A 12 -5.70 -21.25 -9.76
C LEU A 12 -4.53 -20.34 -9.34
N TYR A 13 -3.38 -20.90 -9.00
CA TYR A 13 -2.19 -20.13 -8.64
C TYR A 13 -1.75 -19.21 -9.77
N LEU A 14 -1.63 -19.72 -11.00
CA LEU A 14 -1.21 -18.90 -12.16
C LEU A 14 -2.20 -17.79 -12.49
N THR A 15 -3.50 -18.01 -12.22
CA THR A 15 -4.55 -17.02 -12.51
C THR A 15 -4.60 -15.91 -11.47
N TRP A 16 -4.54 -16.27 -10.18
CA TRP A 16 -4.85 -15.36 -9.08
C TRP A 16 -3.64 -14.90 -8.27
N CYS A 17 -2.57 -15.69 -8.20
CA CYS A 17 -1.46 -15.41 -7.28
C CYS A 17 -0.17 -15.01 -8.01
N HIS A 18 0.11 -15.64 -9.15
CA HIS A 18 1.31 -15.35 -9.94
C HIS A 18 1.26 -13.91 -10.50
N ASN A 19 2.37 -13.19 -10.38
CA ASN A 19 2.53 -11.79 -10.77
C ASN A 19 1.57 -10.82 -10.04
N GLN A 20 1.05 -11.20 -8.86
CA GLN A 20 0.10 -10.37 -8.09
C GLN A 20 0.44 -10.34 -6.59
N PRO A 21 1.56 -9.70 -6.16
CA PRO A 21 2.65 -9.16 -6.97
C PRO A 21 3.85 -10.13 -7.05
N LEU A 22 3.75 -11.31 -6.44
CA LEU A 22 4.88 -12.22 -6.29
C LEU A 22 5.10 -13.11 -7.51
N VAL A 23 6.38 -13.35 -7.79
CA VAL A 23 6.86 -14.18 -8.90
C VAL A 23 7.81 -15.20 -8.30
N LEU A 24 7.35 -16.45 -8.13
CA LEU A 24 8.14 -17.50 -7.48
C LEU A 24 8.53 -18.64 -8.41
N PHE A 25 7.79 -18.84 -9.49
CA PHE A 25 7.92 -19.97 -10.40
C PHE A 25 7.93 -19.50 -11.83
N ASP A 26 8.56 -20.29 -12.69
CA ASP A 26 8.49 -20.11 -14.13
C ASP A 26 7.10 -20.53 -14.66
N LYS A 27 6.37 -19.58 -15.25
CA LYS A 27 5.00 -19.77 -15.75
C LYS A 27 4.90 -20.95 -16.71
N ASP A 28 5.89 -21.13 -17.58
CA ASP A 28 5.83 -22.10 -18.68
C ASP A 28 6.07 -23.53 -18.20
N THR A 29 6.90 -23.71 -17.17
CA THR A 29 7.30 -25.02 -16.64
C THR A 29 6.59 -25.39 -15.32
N PHE A 30 5.90 -24.44 -14.68
CA PHE A 30 5.26 -24.62 -13.37
C PHE A 30 4.28 -25.79 -13.34
N LEU A 31 3.33 -25.87 -14.29
CA LEU A 31 2.31 -26.94 -14.29
C LEU A 31 2.92 -28.35 -14.42
N GLN A 32 4.01 -28.48 -15.17
CA GLN A 32 4.70 -29.76 -15.39
C GLN A 32 5.58 -30.15 -14.19
N SER A 33 6.17 -29.16 -13.52
CA SER A 33 7.02 -29.39 -12.34
C SER A 33 6.21 -29.63 -11.07
N LEU A 34 4.97 -29.12 -10.98
CA LEU A 34 4.13 -29.15 -9.78
C LEU A 34 4.00 -30.54 -9.11
N PRO A 35 3.79 -31.66 -9.83
CA PRO A 35 3.72 -33.00 -9.22
C PRO A 35 5.02 -33.48 -8.57
N LYS A 36 6.16 -32.86 -8.91
CA LYS A 36 7.49 -33.19 -8.40
C LYS A 36 7.94 -32.26 -7.27
N ARG A 37 7.19 -31.19 -6.97
CA ARG A 37 7.53 -30.21 -5.93
C ARG A 37 7.40 -30.83 -4.53
N ASN A 38 8.17 -30.28 -3.59
CA ASN A 38 8.16 -30.75 -2.22
C ASN A 38 6.76 -30.62 -1.57
N ARG A 39 6.47 -31.49 -0.59
CA ARG A 39 5.17 -31.56 0.08
C ARG A 39 4.77 -30.24 0.73
N GLU A 40 5.69 -29.59 1.44
CA GLU A 40 5.48 -28.30 2.10
C GLU A 40 5.04 -27.21 1.12
N LEU A 41 5.63 -27.22 -0.07
CA LEU A 41 5.34 -26.25 -1.12
C LEU A 41 3.95 -26.49 -1.73
N ILE A 42 3.59 -27.75 -1.97
CA ILE A 42 2.24 -28.12 -2.44
C ILE A 42 1.19 -27.71 -1.39
N LEU A 43 1.43 -27.99 -0.10
CA LEU A 43 0.50 -27.66 0.98
C LEU A 43 0.27 -26.15 1.10
N VAL A 44 1.33 -25.33 1.04
CA VAL A 44 1.17 -23.87 1.12
C VAL A 44 0.51 -23.29 -0.15
N LEU A 45 0.81 -23.86 -1.33
CA LEU A 45 0.14 -23.47 -2.57
C LEU A 45 -1.36 -23.76 -2.48
N GLN A 46 -1.75 -24.92 -1.94
CA GLN A 46 -3.15 -25.26 -1.70
C GLN A 46 -3.80 -24.29 -0.70
N ALA A 47 -3.14 -24.00 0.41
CA ALA A 47 -3.63 -23.06 1.41
C ALA A 47 -3.86 -21.63 0.86
N LEU A 48 -3.09 -21.23 -0.16
CA LEU A 48 -3.20 -19.94 -0.82
C LEU A 48 -4.21 -19.94 -1.98
N ALA A 49 -3.97 -20.76 -3.00
CA ALA A 49 -4.67 -20.68 -4.28
C ALA A 49 -6.12 -21.17 -4.21
N PHE A 50 -6.44 -22.10 -3.30
CA PHE A 50 -7.80 -22.58 -3.10
C PHE A 50 -8.71 -21.58 -2.37
N ARG A 51 -8.20 -20.40 -2.01
CA ARG A 51 -9.03 -19.27 -1.61
C ARG A 51 -9.81 -18.65 -2.77
N PHE A 52 -9.45 -19.00 -4.00
CA PHE A 52 -10.04 -18.48 -5.23
C PHE A 52 -10.89 -19.52 -5.96
N PRO A 53 -11.89 -19.10 -6.77
CA PRO A 53 -12.31 -17.72 -6.99
C PRO A 53 -13.04 -17.12 -5.77
N PRO A 54 -13.09 -15.78 -5.65
CA PRO A 54 -13.70 -15.10 -4.51
C PRO A 54 -15.17 -15.50 -4.28
N GLY A 55 -15.60 -15.56 -3.02
CA GLY A 55 -16.95 -16.01 -2.63
C GLY A 55 -17.14 -17.52 -2.46
N SER A 56 -16.09 -18.33 -2.66
CA SER A 56 -16.17 -19.81 -2.57
C SER A 56 -15.86 -20.38 -1.17
N ILE A 57 -15.42 -19.54 -0.22
CA ILE A 57 -14.88 -20.00 1.07
C ILE A 57 -15.97 -20.08 2.13
N THR A 58 -16.11 -21.25 2.76
CA THR A 58 -16.88 -21.43 4.01
C THR A 58 -15.94 -21.46 5.23
N PRO A 59 -16.43 -21.18 6.46
CA PRO A 59 -15.58 -21.23 7.66
C PRO A 59 -14.90 -22.59 7.89
N GLN A 60 -15.60 -23.69 7.60
CA GLN A 60 -15.04 -25.05 7.73
C GLN A 60 -13.92 -25.28 6.69
N TYR A 61 -14.15 -24.86 5.45
CA TYR A 61 -13.16 -24.96 4.39
C TYR A 61 -11.92 -24.12 4.68
N TYR A 62 -12.11 -22.91 5.20
CA TYR A 62 -11.02 -22.06 5.65
C TYR A 62 -10.17 -22.71 6.74
N GLY A 63 -10.80 -23.38 7.72
CA GLY A 63 -10.10 -24.16 8.75
C GLY A 63 -9.21 -25.27 8.16
N HIS A 64 -9.66 -25.91 7.08
CA HIS A 64 -8.84 -26.88 6.35
C HIS A 64 -7.62 -26.23 5.69
N LEU A 65 -7.78 -25.10 4.99
CA LEU A 65 -6.67 -24.36 4.38
C LEU A 65 -5.64 -23.89 5.43
N SER A 66 -6.12 -23.43 6.59
CA SER A 66 -5.28 -23.04 7.72
C SER A 66 -4.45 -24.22 8.26
N SER A 67 -5.06 -25.41 8.38
CA SER A 67 -4.35 -26.64 8.78
C SER A 67 -3.25 -27.05 7.78
N MET A 68 -3.48 -26.84 6.48
CA MET A 68 -2.46 -27.08 5.45
C MET A 68 -1.28 -26.14 5.58
N ALA A 69 -1.52 -24.84 5.79
CA ALA A 69 -0.48 -23.85 6.05
C ALA A 69 0.32 -24.19 7.32
N GLU A 70 -0.35 -24.59 8.40
CA GLU A 70 0.31 -25.03 9.64
C GLU A 70 1.19 -26.26 9.42
N THR A 71 0.69 -27.25 8.70
CA THR A 71 1.48 -28.45 8.36
C THR A 71 2.71 -28.09 7.51
N ALA A 72 2.54 -27.21 6.50
CA ALA A 72 3.66 -26.74 5.68
C ALA A 72 4.72 -26.02 6.53
N ARG A 73 4.28 -25.17 7.46
CA ARG A 73 5.16 -24.46 8.40
C ARG A 73 5.96 -25.41 9.28
N GLN A 74 5.33 -26.42 9.85
CA GLN A 74 6.02 -27.44 10.66
C GLN A 74 7.10 -28.17 9.87
N ILE A 75 6.79 -28.57 8.63
CA ILE A 75 7.77 -29.23 7.75
C ILE A 75 8.95 -28.30 7.47
N VAL A 76 8.69 -27.05 7.07
CA VAL A 76 9.74 -26.06 6.79
C VAL A 76 10.62 -25.79 8.00
N MET A 77 10.04 -25.60 9.18
CA MET A 77 10.81 -25.38 10.40
C MET A 77 11.69 -26.58 10.75
N ASN A 78 11.18 -27.81 10.59
CA ASN A 78 11.99 -29.02 10.77
C ASN A 78 13.14 -29.10 9.75
N ARG A 79 12.93 -28.71 8.49
CA ARG A 79 14.00 -28.65 7.49
C ARG A 79 15.09 -27.65 7.85
N ILE A 80 14.72 -26.49 8.41
CA ILE A 80 15.67 -25.48 8.89
C ILE A 80 16.51 -26.06 10.04
N LEU A 81 15.85 -26.69 11.03
CA LEU A 81 16.53 -27.36 12.15
C LEU A 81 17.47 -28.48 11.68
N ASP A 82 17.06 -29.25 10.68
CA ASP A 82 17.83 -30.33 10.07
C ASP A 82 18.96 -29.84 9.14
N ARG A 83 19.09 -28.52 8.92
CA ARG A 83 20.04 -27.91 7.97
C ARG A 83 19.84 -28.36 6.51
N ARG A 84 18.58 -28.56 6.11
CA ARG A 84 18.15 -28.98 4.76
C ARG A 84 17.39 -27.87 4.03
N VAL A 85 17.90 -26.64 4.13
CA VAL A 85 17.30 -25.47 3.46
C VAL A 85 17.66 -25.50 1.97
N ASP A 86 16.63 -25.41 1.13
CA ASP A 86 16.69 -25.35 -0.33
C ASP A 86 15.73 -24.28 -0.88
N LEU A 87 15.67 -24.08 -2.20
CA LEU A 87 14.79 -23.10 -2.83
C LEU A 87 13.29 -23.30 -2.46
N PRO A 88 12.72 -24.53 -2.50
CA PRO A 88 11.36 -24.77 -2.02
C PRO A 88 11.11 -24.34 -0.57
N THR A 89 12.12 -24.45 0.30
CA THR A 89 12.04 -23.96 1.69
C THR A 89 11.79 -22.44 1.71
N LEU A 90 12.54 -21.67 0.91
CA LEU A 90 12.38 -20.21 0.82
C LEU A 90 11.06 -19.80 0.14
N GLN A 91 10.68 -20.46 -0.95
CA GLN A 91 9.39 -20.25 -1.62
C GLN A 91 8.23 -20.51 -0.64
N THR A 92 8.32 -21.56 0.18
CA THR A 92 7.30 -21.90 1.17
C THR A 92 7.21 -20.84 2.28
N LEU A 93 8.34 -20.36 2.82
CA LEU A 93 8.35 -19.27 3.81
C LEU A 93 7.74 -17.97 3.25
N CYS A 94 8.02 -17.64 1.98
CA CYS A 94 7.47 -16.48 1.31
C CYS A 94 5.93 -16.57 1.20
N LEU A 95 5.41 -17.71 0.76
CA LEU A 95 3.96 -17.92 0.67
C LEU A 95 3.28 -17.99 2.06
N LEU A 96 3.93 -18.59 3.06
CA LEU A 96 3.44 -18.58 4.45
C LEU A 96 3.36 -17.16 5.00
N SER A 97 4.33 -16.31 4.69
CA SER A 97 4.31 -14.90 5.09
C SER A 97 3.10 -14.17 4.51
N VAL A 98 2.79 -14.35 3.22
CA VAL A 98 1.59 -13.77 2.59
C VAL A 98 0.31 -14.26 3.29
N ILE A 99 0.19 -15.57 3.51
CA ILE A 99 -0.99 -16.17 4.17
C ILE A 99 -1.15 -15.61 5.59
N ASP A 100 -0.08 -15.63 6.38
CA ASP A 100 -0.12 -15.17 7.77
C ASP A 100 -0.46 -13.68 7.85
N PHE A 101 0.10 -12.86 6.97
CA PHE A 101 -0.21 -11.43 6.92
C PHE A 101 -1.67 -11.20 6.53
N ALA A 102 -2.15 -11.91 5.50
CA ALA A 102 -3.53 -11.79 5.02
C ALA A 102 -4.56 -12.32 6.03
N ASP A 103 -4.14 -13.16 6.97
CA ASP A 103 -4.98 -13.65 8.06
C ASP A 103 -4.87 -12.81 9.34
N GLY A 104 -4.13 -11.70 9.31
CA GLY A 104 -3.94 -10.80 10.46
C GLY A 104 -2.88 -11.26 11.46
N ARG A 105 -2.10 -12.30 11.17
CA ARG A 105 -0.96 -12.78 11.99
C ARG A 105 0.33 -12.08 11.57
N THR A 106 0.38 -10.76 11.70
CA THR A 106 1.44 -9.90 11.15
C THR A 106 2.83 -10.19 11.74
N ILE A 107 2.93 -10.55 13.03
CA ILE A 107 4.19 -10.93 13.68
C ILE A 107 4.68 -12.28 13.14
N GLN A 108 3.79 -13.26 12.99
CA GLN A 108 4.15 -14.56 12.41
C GLN A 108 4.58 -14.42 10.94
N ALA A 109 3.89 -13.57 10.18
CA ALA A 109 4.26 -13.24 8.81
C ALA A 109 5.65 -12.61 8.72
N ALA A 110 5.94 -11.65 9.61
CA ALA A 110 7.24 -10.99 9.71
C ALA A 110 8.34 -11.98 10.11
N LEU A 111 8.07 -12.91 11.03
CA LEU A 111 9.03 -13.96 11.40
C LEU A 111 9.39 -14.83 10.20
N ASN A 112 8.40 -15.38 9.48
CA ASN A 112 8.65 -16.22 8.30
C ASN A 112 9.47 -15.47 7.24
N LEU A 113 9.13 -14.19 7.01
CA LEU A 113 9.82 -13.34 6.04
C LEU A 113 11.26 -13.04 6.45
N ASN A 114 11.50 -12.72 7.72
CA ASN A 114 12.84 -12.45 8.25
C ASN A 114 13.72 -13.70 8.18
N ILE A 115 13.18 -14.88 8.47
CA ILE A 115 13.88 -16.16 8.30
C ILE A 115 14.23 -16.37 6.82
N ALA A 116 13.28 -16.19 5.90
CA ALA A 116 13.53 -16.34 4.47
C ALA A 116 14.62 -15.39 3.98
N ASN A 117 14.54 -14.11 4.35
CA ASN A 117 15.50 -13.09 3.97
C ASN A 117 16.90 -13.38 4.51
N HIS A 118 17.01 -13.76 5.79
CA HIS A 118 18.30 -14.11 6.40
C HIS A 118 18.94 -15.34 5.74
N LEU A 119 18.17 -16.42 5.55
CA LEU A 119 18.65 -17.64 4.90
C LEU A 119 19.10 -17.36 3.47
N ALA A 120 18.33 -16.58 2.73
CA ALA A 120 18.63 -16.24 1.35
C ALA A 120 19.92 -15.42 1.19
N GLN A 121 20.18 -14.46 2.08
CA GLN A 121 21.42 -13.66 2.09
C GLN A 121 22.64 -14.48 2.52
N SER A 122 22.41 -15.55 3.29
CA SER A 122 23.46 -16.45 3.73
C SER A 122 23.94 -17.41 2.63
N VAL A 123 23.22 -17.52 1.51
CA VAL A 123 23.62 -18.39 0.39
C VAL A 123 24.85 -17.81 -0.33
N PRO A 124 25.96 -18.56 -0.44
CA PRO A 124 27.17 -18.09 -1.12
C PRO A 124 26.90 -17.72 -2.59
N GLN A 125 27.63 -16.72 -3.08
CA GLN A 125 27.42 -16.11 -4.39
C GLN A 125 27.80 -16.99 -5.59
N SER A 126 28.19 -18.25 -5.36
CA SER A 126 28.75 -19.17 -6.37
C SER A 126 27.71 -19.62 -7.42
N ASN A 127 28.18 -19.84 -8.65
CA ASN A 127 27.42 -19.87 -9.91
C ASN A 127 26.77 -21.22 -10.27
N ALA A 128 26.44 -22.07 -9.30
CA ALA A 128 25.80 -23.36 -9.57
C ALA A 128 24.54 -23.54 -8.71
N LEU A 129 23.51 -22.74 -9.00
CA LEU A 129 22.16 -23.03 -8.57
C LEU A 129 21.45 -23.71 -9.73
N ASP A 130 20.94 -24.93 -9.51
CA ASP A 130 20.28 -25.74 -10.55
C ASP A 130 19.11 -24.98 -11.22
N ASP A 131 18.42 -24.10 -10.47
CA ASP A 131 17.32 -23.25 -10.95
C ASP A 131 17.61 -21.75 -10.74
N ALA A 132 18.65 -21.21 -11.38
CA ALA A 132 19.07 -19.81 -11.21
C ALA A 132 17.97 -18.77 -11.50
N LEU A 133 17.00 -19.07 -12.39
CA LEU A 133 15.88 -18.19 -12.72
C LEU A 133 14.84 -18.13 -11.58
N GLU A 134 14.31 -19.28 -11.15
CA GLU A 134 13.36 -19.33 -10.02
C GLU A 134 13.99 -18.84 -8.72
N TRP A 135 15.30 -19.06 -8.53
CA TRP A 135 16.04 -18.44 -7.43
C TRP A 135 15.94 -16.91 -7.48
N ASN A 136 16.24 -16.29 -8.61
CA ASN A 136 16.19 -14.82 -8.74
C ASN A 136 14.77 -14.28 -8.56
N ASP A 137 13.76 -14.98 -9.09
CA ASP A 137 12.35 -14.63 -8.91
C ASP A 137 11.94 -14.75 -7.42
N CYS A 138 12.33 -15.83 -6.74
CA CYS A 138 12.12 -16.00 -5.29
C CYS A 138 12.79 -14.88 -4.48
N MET A 139 14.01 -14.48 -4.84
CA MET A 139 14.69 -13.37 -4.19
C MET A 139 13.97 -12.04 -4.37
N GLY A 140 13.58 -11.72 -5.60
CA GLY A 140 12.77 -10.53 -5.89
C GLY A 140 11.48 -10.51 -5.08
N SER A 141 10.79 -11.66 -5.00
CA SER A 141 9.57 -11.81 -4.21
C SER A 141 9.78 -11.60 -2.71
N ILE A 142 10.86 -12.14 -2.12
CA ILE A 142 11.22 -11.89 -0.72
C ILE A 142 11.46 -10.39 -0.48
N THR A 143 12.16 -9.72 -1.40
CA THR A 143 12.45 -8.28 -1.30
C THR A 143 11.20 -7.43 -1.39
N ILE A 144 10.33 -7.65 -2.37
CA ILE A 144 9.06 -6.90 -2.47
C ILE A 144 8.19 -7.15 -1.26
N LEU A 145 8.09 -8.39 -0.80
CA LEU A 145 7.28 -8.72 0.37
C LEU A 145 7.81 -8.02 1.63
N SER A 146 9.14 -7.88 1.75
CA SER A 146 9.78 -7.12 2.83
C SER A 146 9.39 -5.65 2.81
N TYR A 147 9.23 -5.05 1.63
CA TYR A 147 8.75 -3.68 1.51
C TYR A 147 7.24 -3.55 1.75
N LEU A 148 6.44 -4.46 1.19
CA LEU A 148 4.98 -4.41 1.30
C LEU A 148 4.47 -4.74 2.70
N GLN A 149 5.04 -5.74 3.36
CA GLN A 149 4.53 -6.34 4.59
C GLN A 149 5.52 -6.34 5.75
N GLY A 150 6.80 -6.03 5.50
CA GLY A 150 7.81 -5.95 6.56
C GLY A 150 7.42 -4.96 7.67
N SER A 151 7.92 -5.25 8.87
CA SER A 151 7.69 -4.43 10.07
C SER A 151 8.28 -3.03 9.88
N VAL A 152 7.51 -2.02 10.23
CA VAL A 152 7.96 -0.62 10.30
C VAL A 152 8.19 -0.25 11.76
N SER A 153 9.41 0.13 12.13
CA SER A 153 9.72 0.53 13.51
C SER A 153 9.03 1.84 13.87
N SER A 154 8.18 1.83 14.89
CA SER A 154 7.47 3.02 15.41
C SER A 154 8.32 3.86 16.38
N THR A 155 9.62 4.05 16.10
CA THR A 155 10.49 4.92 16.91
C THR A 155 10.26 6.38 16.57
N ALA A 156 10.23 7.26 17.58
CA ALA A 156 10.17 8.70 17.36
C ALA A 156 11.46 9.18 16.67
N MET A 157 11.32 9.86 15.53
CA MET A 157 12.46 10.44 14.81
C MET A 157 12.90 11.72 15.54
N THR A 158 13.96 11.67 16.34
CA THR A 158 14.54 12.85 17.00
C THR A 158 15.49 13.61 16.06
N VAL A 159 15.46 14.93 16.10
CA VAL A 159 16.43 15.82 15.43
C VAL A 159 17.69 15.91 16.28
N GLY A 160 18.78 15.35 15.77
CA GLY A 160 20.07 15.52 16.46
C GLY A 160 21.19 14.64 15.97
N HIS A 161 20.87 13.52 15.31
CA HIS A 161 21.86 12.74 14.60
C HIS A 161 21.15 12.00 13.47
N PRO A 162 21.75 11.87 12.27
CA PRO A 162 21.46 10.72 11.44
C PRO A 162 22.00 9.51 12.21
N ILE A 163 21.28 9.10 13.27
CA ILE A 163 21.34 7.73 13.73
C ILE A 163 20.69 7.01 12.57
N TYR A 164 21.51 6.64 11.59
CA TYR A 164 21.34 5.36 10.92
C TYR A 164 20.94 4.43 12.04
N PRO A 165 19.67 3.96 12.11
CA PRO A 165 19.37 2.90 13.02
C PRO A 165 20.32 1.81 12.57
N GLN A 166 21.34 1.52 13.37
CA GLN A 166 22.08 0.26 13.27
C GLN A 166 21.15 -0.86 13.76
N CYS A 167 19.90 -0.87 13.31
CA CYS A 167 19.37 -2.11 12.79
C CYS A 167 20.26 -2.44 11.58
N PRO A 168 20.61 -3.70 11.32
CA PRO A 168 21.31 -4.09 10.10
C PRO A 168 20.41 -3.93 8.84
N ILE A 169 19.57 -2.89 8.79
CA ILE A 169 18.75 -2.49 7.64
C ILE A 169 19.53 -1.57 6.71
N ASN A 170 20.61 -0.94 7.18
CA ASN A 170 21.53 -0.20 6.31
C ASN A 170 22.35 -1.10 5.36
N SER A 171 22.35 -2.42 5.57
CA SER A 171 22.83 -3.39 4.57
C SER A 171 21.68 -3.99 3.74
N LEU A 172 20.42 -3.62 4.02
CA LEU A 172 19.20 -4.15 3.39
C LEU A 172 18.48 -3.13 2.50
N CYS A 173 18.84 -1.84 2.57
CA CYS A 173 18.01 -0.77 1.97
C CYS A 173 18.76 0.54 1.70
N GLY A 174 19.98 0.47 1.16
CA GLY A 174 20.54 1.57 0.36
C GLY A 174 19.96 1.55 -1.08
N PRO A 175 20.36 2.48 -1.97
CA PRO A 175 20.15 2.30 -3.42
C PRO A 175 20.76 0.97 -3.93
N GLU A 176 21.62 0.33 -3.14
CA GLU A 176 22.10 -1.05 -3.29
C GLU A 176 21.02 -2.13 -3.00
N ALA A 177 19.75 -1.84 -3.30
CA ALA A 177 18.67 -2.83 -3.25
C ALA A 177 18.95 -3.92 -4.30
N ILE A 178 19.72 -4.93 -3.90
CA ILE A 178 20.25 -5.99 -4.77
C ILE A 178 20.96 -5.34 -5.96
N ARG A 179 22.30 -5.19 -5.88
CA ARG A 179 23.09 -5.19 -7.11
C ARG A 179 22.62 -6.43 -7.88
N TRP A 180 21.81 -6.23 -8.92
CA TRP A 180 21.52 -7.24 -9.92
C TRP A 180 22.89 -7.50 -10.53
N ARG A 181 23.62 -8.42 -9.90
CA ARG A 181 25.03 -8.63 -10.17
C ARG A 181 25.17 -8.89 -11.64
N ASP A 182 25.98 -8.07 -12.30
CA ASP A 182 26.32 -8.23 -13.70
C ASP A 182 26.69 -9.69 -13.96
N GLY A 183 25.97 -10.32 -14.90
CA GLY A 183 26.23 -11.69 -15.35
C GLY A 183 25.29 -12.80 -14.82
N ARG A 184 24.32 -12.53 -13.93
CA ARG A 184 23.27 -13.53 -13.61
C ARG A 184 22.08 -13.45 -14.57
N PRO A 185 21.44 -14.58 -14.93
CA PRO A 185 20.26 -14.57 -15.80
C PRO A 185 19.10 -13.87 -15.08
N VAL A 186 18.56 -12.81 -15.69
CA VAL A 186 17.43 -12.06 -15.13
C VAL A 186 16.17 -12.93 -15.20
N GLY A 187 15.58 -13.20 -14.03
CA GLY A 187 14.29 -13.87 -13.89
C GLY A 187 13.14 -13.04 -14.49
N GLN A 188 11.90 -13.53 -14.39
CA GLN A 188 10.73 -12.77 -14.85
C GLN A 188 10.58 -11.45 -14.08
N PHE A 189 10.95 -11.45 -12.81
CA PHE A 189 10.83 -10.32 -11.91
C PHE A 189 11.59 -9.06 -12.36
N GLY A 190 12.73 -9.24 -13.04
CA GLY A 190 13.56 -8.14 -13.53
C GLY A 190 13.20 -7.64 -14.93
N LYS A 191 12.09 -8.11 -15.52
CA LYS A 191 11.71 -7.83 -16.92
C LYS A 191 10.39 -7.09 -17.01
N GLY A 192 10.24 -6.32 -18.09
CA GLY A 192 8.99 -5.65 -18.42
C GLY A 192 8.46 -4.77 -17.29
N ILE A 193 7.14 -4.79 -17.10
CA ILE A 193 6.48 -3.99 -16.06
C ILE A 193 6.85 -4.43 -14.63
N LEU A 194 7.17 -5.72 -14.43
CA LEU A 194 7.51 -6.26 -13.11
C LEU A 194 8.76 -5.60 -12.52
N LYS A 195 9.69 -5.15 -13.38
CA LYS A 195 10.89 -4.40 -12.97
C LYS A 195 10.57 -3.18 -12.08
N PHE A 196 9.42 -2.54 -12.28
CA PHE A 196 9.04 -1.32 -11.58
C PHE A 196 8.28 -1.58 -10.27
N THR A 197 7.93 -2.83 -9.98
CA THR A 197 7.20 -3.17 -8.74
C THR A 197 8.09 -3.04 -7.50
N THR A 198 9.39 -3.37 -7.60
CA THR A 198 10.35 -3.24 -6.50
C THR A 198 10.59 -1.80 -6.04
N PRO A 199 11.01 -0.86 -6.91
CA PRO A 199 11.25 0.52 -6.47
C PRO A 199 9.97 1.18 -5.93
N LEU A 200 8.81 0.81 -6.48
CA LEU A 200 7.53 1.32 -5.99
C LEU A 200 7.15 0.72 -4.63
N ALA A 201 7.36 -0.58 -4.41
CA ALA A 201 7.18 -1.20 -3.10
C ALA A 201 8.11 -0.55 -2.06
N GLN A 202 9.35 -0.23 -2.43
CA GLN A 202 10.29 0.50 -1.56
C GLN A 202 9.75 1.89 -1.18
N ALA A 203 9.24 2.67 -2.13
CA ALA A 203 8.62 3.96 -1.85
C ALA A 203 7.38 3.82 -0.94
N TRP A 204 6.60 2.76 -1.15
CA TRP A 204 5.48 2.40 -0.28
C TRP A 204 5.92 2.09 1.15
N HIS A 205 7.01 1.34 1.33
CA HIS A 205 7.60 1.09 2.65
C HIS A 205 8.00 2.39 3.36
N MET A 206 8.60 3.34 2.63
CA MET A 206 8.94 4.66 3.18
C MET A 206 7.68 5.43 3.59
N ALA A 207 6.62 5.38 2.77
CA ALA A 207 5.33 6.02 3.07
C ALA A 207 4.63 5.38 4.29
N ARG A 208 4.66 4.05 4.40
CA ARG A 208 4.17 3.30 5.58
C ARG A 208 4.94 3.71 6.84
N THR A 209 6.27 3.79 6.74
CA THR A 209 7.12 4.25 7.85
C THR A 209 6.72 5.66 8.29
N TYR A 210 6.55 6.58 7.35
CA TYR A 210 6.04 7.93 7.62
C TYR A 210 4.70 7.92 8.36
N ALA A 211 3.76 7.06 7.95
CA ALA A 211 2.44 6.97 8.55
C ALA A 211 2.48 6.40 9.98
N THR A 212 3.42 5.51 10.30
CA THR A 212 3.53 4.88 11.63
C THR A 212 4.47 5.58 12.59
N SER A 213 5.36 6.45 12.10
CA SER A 213 6.32 7.16 12.96
C SER A 213 5.62 8.05 13.98
N ARG A 214 6.08 7.97 15.23
CA ARG A 214 5.68 8.91 16.30
C ARG A 214 6.33 10.27 16.05
N VAL A 215 5.56 11.34 16.21
CA VAL A 215 6.01 12.71 15.97
C VAL A 215 6.74 13.24 17.21
N ALA A 216 8.05 13.41 17.10
CA ALA A 216 8.84 14.05 18.15
C ALA A 216 8.58 15.58 18.20
N HIS A 217 8.95 16.22 19.31
CA HIS A 217 8.74 17.67 19.48
C HIS A 217 9.57 18.53 18.51
N ASP A 218 10.68 17.98 18.02
CA ASP A 218 11.67 18.64 17.17
C ASP A 218 11.56 18.23 15.70
N VAL A 219 10.51 17.51 15.29
CA VAL A 219 10.34 17.03 13.91
C VAL A 219 10.46 18.16 12.87
N LEU A 220 11.17 17.88 11.78
CA LEU A 220 11.24 18.80 10.63
C LEU A 220 9.85 18.97 10.00
N PRO A 221 9.48 20.18 9.53
CA PRO A 221 8.23 20.37 8.83
C PRO A 221 8.23 19.59 7.50
N PRO A 222 7.06 19.20 6.97
CA PRO A 222 6.99 18.35 5.78
C PRO A 222 7.74 18.88 4.55
N TRP A 223 7.74 20.20 4.33
CA TRP A 223 8.42 20.83 3.18
C TRP A 223 9.94 21.01 3.38
N ASP A 224 10.49 20.67 4.54
CA ASP A 224 11.94 20.66 4.72
C ASP A 224 12.55 19.58 3.82
N PRO A 225 13.60 19.86 3.03
CA PRO A 225 14.22 18.87 2.15
C PRO A 225 14.74 17.61 2.86
N GLN A 226 15.07 17.70 4.15
CA GLN A 226 15.56 16.58 4.96
C GLN A 226 14.44 15.82 5.69
N SER A 227 13.19 16.28 5.59
CA SER A 227 12.05 15.61 6.21
C SER A 227 11.82 14.21 5.61
N ASP A 228 11.20 13.33 6.39
CA ASP A 228 10.73 12.03 5.91
C ASP A 228 9.72 12.18 4.76
N TYR A 229 8.83 13.19 4.82
CA TYR A 229 7.91 13.56 3.74
C TYR A 229 8.64 13.86 2.43
N SER A 230 9.62 14.78 2.45
CA SER A 230 10.35 15.21 1.25
C SER A 230 11.13 14.06 0.63
N ARG A 231 11.73 13.20 1.46
CA ARG A 231 12.44 12.00 0.98
C ARG A 231 11.52 11.01 0.26
N VAL A 232 10.30 10.79 0.75
CA VAL A 232 9.34 9.92 0.07
C VAL A 232 8.88 10.55 -1.24
N MET A 233 8.61 11.86 -1.27
CA MET A 233 8.17 12.55 -2.49
C MET A 233 9.27 12.62 -3.55
N GLN A 234 10.52 12.82 -3.14
CA GLN A 234 11.67 12.70 -4.04
C GLN A 234 11.70 11.31 -4.67
N ARG A 235 11.62 10.25 -3.85
CA ARG A 235 11.64 8.86 -4.35
C ARG A 235 10.47 8.58 -5.30
N HIS A 236 9.29 9.12 -4.99
CA HIS A 236 8.09 9.01 -5.83
C HIS A 236 8.29 9.63 -7.22
N LEU A 237 8.93 10.80 -7.31
CA LEU A 237 9.25 11.47 -8.57
C LEU A 237 10.36 10.75 -9.35
N GLU A 238 11.41 10.27 -8.68
CA GLU A 238 12.48 9.49 -9.32
C GLU A 238 11.93 8.23 -10.02
N ILE A 239 10.97 7.56 -9.37
CA ILE A 239 10.28 6.41 -9.95
C ILE A 239 9.50 6.82 -11.20
N ASP A 240 8.73 7.92 -11.14
CA ASP A 240 7.99 8.39 -12.32
C ASP A 240 8.93 8.66 -13.50
N CYS A 241 10.03 9.37 -13.27
CA CYS A 241 11.06 9.62 -14.29
C CYS A 241 11.60 8.34 -14.93
N GLY A 242 11.76 7.28 -14.15
CA GLY A 242 12.31 6.01 -14.61
C GLY A 242 11.30 5.08 -15.31
N VAL A 243 9.99 5.32 -15.21
CA VAL A 243 8.95 4.46 -15.80
C VAL A 243 8.68 4.85 -17.27
N PRO A 244 8.93 3.94 -18.24
CA PRO A 244 8.64 4.15 -19.66
C PRO A 244 7.19 4.52 -19.96
N LEU A 245 6.97 5.35 -20.99
CA LEU A 245 5.64 5.82 -21.39
C LEU A 245 4.67 4.66 -21.69
N LYS A 246 5.17 3.56 -22.28
CA LYS A 246 4.38 2.34 -22.58
C LYS A 246 3.72 1.69 -21.36
N TYR A 247 4.17 1.96 -20.13
CA TYR A 247 3.54 1.45 -18.89
C TYR A 247 2.65 2.49 -18.19
N ARG A 248 2.63 3.74 -18.67
CA ARG A 248 1.80 4.81 -18.10
C ARG A 248 0.35 4.70 -18.57
N PHE A 249 -0.55 5.38 -17.87
CA PHE A 249 -1.99 5.38 -18.17
C PHE A 249 -2.31 5.66 -19.65
N ALA A 250 -1.72 6.71 -20.24
CA ALA A 250 -2.01 7.12 -21.61
C ALA A 250 -1.76 6.03 -22.68
N ALA A 251 -0.80 5.14 -22.45
CA ALA A 251 -0.48 4.05 -23.37
C ALA A 251 -1.28 2.75 -23.08
N ASN A 252 -2.01 2.70 -21.96
CA ASN A 252 -2.65 1.48 -21.46
C ASN A 252 -4.17 1.68 -21.38
N ARG A 253 -4.85 1.42 -22.49
CA ARG A 253 -6.30 1.57 -22.64
C ARG A 253 -7.06 0.34 -22.16
N LEU A 254 -6.96 0.03 -20.87
CA LEU A 254 -7.74 -1.06 -20.25
C LEU A 254 -9.26 -0.87 -20.46
N GLU A 255 -9.71 0.37 -20.64
CA GLU A 255 -11.09 0.71 -20.99
C GLU A 255 -11.55 0.19 -22.37
N ASP A 256 -10.64 0.00 -23.32
CA ASP A 256 -10.93 -0.50 -24.67
C ASP A 256 -10.94 -2.03 -24.72
N GLU A 257 -10.30 -2.70 -23.75
CA GLU A 257 -10.20 -4.16 -23.69
C GLU A 257 -11.52 -4.80 -23.26
N ASP A 258 -11.90 -5.94 -23.85
CA ASP A 258 -13.07 -6.68 -23.37
C ASP A 258 -12.78 -7.44 -22.06
N SER A 259 -13.82 -7.73 -21.29
CA SER A 259 -13.69 -8.42 -20.00
C SER A 259 -12.94 -9.75 -20.10
N THR A 260 -13.09 -10.51 -21.19
CA THR A 260 -12.44 -11.82 -21.34
C THR A 260 -10.95 -11.65 -21.60
N SER A 261 -10.58 -10.73 -22.48
CA SER A 261 -9.18 -10.39 -22.78
C SER A 261 -8.45 -9.84 -21.55
N CYS A 262 -9.10 -8.99 -20.75
CA CYS A 262 -8.57 -8.54 -19.46
C CYS A 262 -8.22 -9.72 -18.54
N GLN A 263 -9.13 -10.69 -18.41
CA GLN A 263 -8.95 -11.88 -17.56
C GLN A 263 -7.83 -12.80 -18.06
N GLN A 264 -7.63 -12.90 -19.37
CA GLN A 264 -6.55 -13.69 -19.96
C GLN A 264 -5.17 -13.07 -19.75
N ARG A 265 -5.09 -11.73 -19.70
CA ARG A 265 -3.84 -10.96 -19.53
C ARG A 265 -3.62 -10.46 -18.10
N ARG A 266 -4.05 -11.24 -17.11
CA ARG A 266 -3.85 -10.93 -15.68
C ARG A 266 -2.39 -10.78 -15.29
N ASP A 267 -1.50 -11.50 -15.96
CA ASP A 267 -0.05 -11.42 -15.79
C ASP A 267 0.55 -10.06 -16.15
N TYR A 268 -0.14 -9.27 -16.99
CA TYR A 268 0.22 -7.89 -17.30
C TYR A 268 -0.62 -6.87 -16.51
N TRP A 269 -1.96 -7.03 -16.53
CA TRP A 269 -2.87 -6.07 -15.91
C TRP A 269 -2.77 -6.05 -14.39
N GLY A 270 -2.46 -7.18 -13.75
CA GLY A 270 -2.22 -7.27 -12.31
C GLY A 270 -1.06 -6.36 -11.87
N PRO A 271 0.17 -6.57 -12.37
CA PRO A 271 1.30 -5.68 -12.10
C PRO A 271 1.05 -4.22 -12.49
N TRP A 272 0.37 -3.97 -13.62
CA TRP A 272 0.05 -2.62 -14.04
C TRP A 272 -0.87 -1.90 -13.05
N LEU A 273 -1.97 -2.54 -12.64
CA LEU A 273 -2.88 -2.01 -11.63
C LEU A 273 -2.17 -1.84 -10.29
N PHE A 274 -1.31 -2.77 -9.89
CA PHE A 274 -0.47 -2.61 -8.70
C PHE A 274 0.37 -1.33 -8.78
N THR A 275 1.04 -1.09 -9.91
CA THR A 275 1.82 0.14 -10.12
C THR A 275 0.96 1.39 -10.01
N GLN A 276 -0.22 1.41 -10.64
CA GLN A 276 -1.10 2.57 -10.62
C GLN A 276 -1.65 2.86 -9.21
N PHE A 277 -2.12 1.83 -8.49
CA PHE A 277 -2.71 1.98 -7.16
C PHE A 277 -1.69 2.44 -6.13
N ILE A 278 -0.52 1.78 -6.05
CA ILE A 278 0.50 2.13 -5.07
C ILE A 278 1.04 3.54 -5.34
N TYR A 279 1.31 3.87 -6.62
CA TYR A 279 1.79 5.20 -6.99
C TYR A 279 0.80 6.31 -6.61
N ALA A 280 -0.51 6.12 -6.86
CA ALA A 280 -1.54 7.09 -6.48
C ALA A 280 -1.77 7.15 -4.96
N ALA A 281 -1.66 6.03 -4.24
CA ALA A 281 -1.91 6.00 -2.81
C ALA A 281 -0.84 6.73 -1.98
N ILE A 282 0.42 6.76 -2.44
CA ILE A 282 1.55 7.38 -1.71
C ILE A 282 1.26 8.87 -1.40
N PRO A 283 0.99 9.77 -2.38
CA PRO A 283 0.69 11.16 -2.07
C PRO A 283 -0.56 11.35 -1.20
N CYS A 284 -1.58 10.50 -1.35
CA CYS A 284 -2.78 10.52 -0.52
C CYS A 284 -2.48 10.19 0.95
N LEU A 285 -1.63 9.19 1.20
CA LEU A 285 -1.20 8.83 2.55
C LEU A 285 -0.40 9.94 3.19
N LEU A 286 0.63 10.46 2.51
CA LEU A 286 1.50 11.50 3.08
C LEU A 286 0.76 12.79 3.39
N ASN A 287 -0.21 13.15 2.55
CA ASN A 287 -1.00 14.35 2.73
C ASN A 287 -2.30 14.10 3.50
N HIS A 288 -2.51 12.90 4.04
CA HIS A 288 -3.73 12.58 4.76
C HIS A 288 -3.96 13.58 5.92
N PRO A 289 -5.14 14.21 6.06
CA PRO A 289 -5.34 15.33 6.99
C PRO A 289 -4.99 15.01 8.44
N LEU A 290 -5.22 13.77 8.90
CA LEU A 290 -4.79 13.33 10.23
C LEU A 290 -3.27 13.36 10.38
N LEU A 291 -2.54 12.75 9.43
CA LEU A 291 -1.07 12.64 9.51
C LEU A 291 -0.42 14.01 9.41
N LEU A 292 -0.89 14.88 8.50
CA LEU A 292 -0.40 16.26 8.45
C LEU A 292 -0.67 17.01 9.74
N SER A 293 -1.84 16.82 10.37
CA SER A 293 -2.16 17.48 11.64
C SER A 293 -1.22 17.01 12.75
N MET A 294 -0.92 15.72 12.81
CA MET A 294 0.02 15.16 13.77
C MET A 294 1.42 15.77 13.58
N ARG A 295 1.90 15.89 12.33
CA ARG A 295 3.21 16.46 12.01
C ARG A 295 3.30 17.95 12.29
N LEU A 296 2.19 18.68 12.13
CA LEU A 296 2.14 20.13 12.30
C LEU A 296 1.70 20.56 13.71
N ARG A 297 1.31 19.63 14.59
CA ARG A 297 0.77 19.90 15.94
C ARG A 297 1.66 20.85 16.77
N ASN A 298 2.98 20.69 16.65
CA ASN A 298 3.96 21.48 17.41
C ASN A 298 4.56 22.64 16.61
N PHE A 299 4.16 22.82 15.35
CA PHE A 299 4.69 23.88 14.49
C PHE A 299 4.12 25.25 14.92
N ARG A 300 5.01 26.19 15.26
CA ARG A 300 4.64 27.48 15.86
C ARG A 300 4.65 28.67 14.90
N TYR A 301 5.06 28.45 13.64
CA TYR A 301 5.10 29.49 12.61
C TYR A 301 3.91 29.35 11.65
N THR A 302 3.77 30.33 10.75
CA THR A 302 2.78 30.28 9.67
C THR A 302 3.10 29.14 8.70
N ILE A 303 2.12 28.31 8.39
CA ILE A 303 2.28 27.23 7.42
C ILE A 303 2.31 27.85 6.01
N PRO A 304 3.27 27.47 5.13
CA PRO A 304 3.28 27.95 3.75
C PRO A 304 1.98 27.62 3.02
N GLN A 305 1.31 28.62 2.45
CA GLN A 305 0.06 28.42 1.69
C GLN A 305 0.23 27.51 0.48
N ALA A 306 1.35 27.66 -0.23
CA ALA A 306 1.67 26.81 -1.37
C ALA A 306 1.71 25.33 -0.99
N PHE A 307 2.23 25.00 0.20
CA PHE A 307 2.26 23.63 0.69
C PHE A 307 0.85 23.08 0.90
N ILE A 308 -0.04 23.83 1.58
CA ILE A 308 -1.42 23.39 1.81
C ILE A 308 -2.17 23.19 0.48
N GLN A 309 -2.01 24.12 -0.46
CA GLN A 309 -2.64 24.00 -1.78
C GLN A 309 -2.15 22.77 -2.53
N GLN A 310 -0.84 22.52 -2.53
CA GLN A 310 -0.24 21.34 -3.14
C GLN A 310 -0.69 20.04 -2.47
N SER A 311 -0.77 20.01 -1.14
CA SER A 311 -1.31 18.87 -0.39
C SER A 311 -2.76 18.56 -0.79
N PHE A 312 -3.61 19.59 -0.88
CA PHE A 312 -5.00 19.42 -1.32
C PHE A 312 -5.10 18.88 -2.75
N GLU A 313 -4.31 19.45 -3.66
CA GLU A 313 -4.29 19.02 -5.04
C GLU A 313 -3.79 17.57 -5.18
N ALA A 314 -2.73 17.22 -4.44
CA ALA A 314 -2.19 15.86 -4.42
C ALA A 314 -3.23 14.84 -3.94
N ILE A 315 -3.94 15.10 -2.85
CA ILE A 315 -5.01 14.23 -2.36
C ILE A 315 -6.14 14.14 -3.41
N SER A 316 -6.61 15.27 -3.90
CA SER A 316 -7.77 15.36 -4.80
C SER A 316 -7.50 14.73 -6.15
N ARG A 317 -6.30 14.88 -6.70
CA ARG A 317 -5.89 14.28 -7.98
C ARG A 317 -5.75 12.78 -7.85
N ASN A 318 -5.00 12.31 -6.85
CA ASN A 318 -4.65 10.89 -6.76
C ASN A 318 -5.81 10.03 -6.22
N SER A 319 -6.66 10.56 -5.34
CA SER A 319 -7.89 9.85 -4.93
C SER A 319 -8.83 9.61 -6.11
N ARG A 320 -9.00 10.60 -7.01
CA ARG A 320 -9.80 10.44 -8.23
C ARG A 320 -9.26 9.35 -9.16
N TRP A 321 -7.94 9.18 -9.26
CA TRP A 321 -7.35 8.07 -10.01
C TRP A 321 -7.73 6.71 -9.44
N ILE A 322 -7.62 6.53 -8.12
CA ILE A 322 -8.04 5.27 -7.48
C ILE A 322 -9.53 5.02 -7.70
N MET A 323 -10.39 6.03 -7.51
CA MET A 323 -11.82 5.91 -7.75
C MET A 323 -12.14 5.54 -9.20
N TYR A 324 -11.45 6.15 -10.16
CA TYR A 324 -11.55 5.79 -11.58
C TYR A 324 -11.17 4.33 -11.84
N TYR A 325 -10.07 3.85 -11.23
CA TYR A 325 -9.68 2.46 -11.37
C TYR A 325 -10.69 1.50 -10.74
N LEU A 326 -11.36 1.87 -9.63
CA LEU A 326 -12.45 1.06 -9.07
C LEU A 326 -13.60 0.91 -10.07
N ASP A 327 -13.99 2.00 -10.74
CA ASP A 327 -15.03 1.98 -11.78
C ASP A 327 -14.62 1.12 -12.97
N LEU A 328 -13.36 1.24 -13.38
CA LEU A 328 -12.82 0.45 -14.47
C LEU A 328 -12.82 -1.05 -14.14
N LEU A 329 -12.39 -1.43 -12.93
CA LEU A 329 -12.40 -2.82 -12.46
C LEU A 329 -13.81 -3.41 -12.43
N GLU A 330 -14.79 -2.62 -11.96
CA GLU A 330 -16.20 -3.03 -11.95
C GLU A 330 -16.73 -3.22 -13.38
N SER A 331 -16.50 -2.25 -14.27
CA SER A 331 -16.94 -2.33 -15.67
C SER A 331 -16.35 -3.53 -16.42
N LYS A 332 -15.11 -3.92 -16.09
CA LYS A 332 -14.43 -5.07 -16.70
C LYS A 332 -14.67 -6.38 -15.96
N SER A 333 -15.38 -6.36 -14.83
CA SER A 333 -15.52 -7.51 -13.93
C SER A 333 -14.15 -8.12 -13.56
N PHE A 334 -13.13 -7.26 -13.44
CA PHE A 334 -11.77 -7.67 -13.13
C PHE A 334 -11.54 -7.58 -11.63
N GLN A 335 -11.19 -8.70 -11.00
CA GLN A 335 -10.98 -8.78 -9.56
C GLN A 335 -9.49 -8.86 -9.25
N LEU A 336 -9.02 -7.95 -8.39
CA LEU A 336 -7.66 -7.91 -7.88
C LEU A 336 -7.47 -8.89 -6.72
N SER A 337 -6.30 -9.51 -6.68
CA SER A 337 -5.98 -10.56 -5.70
C SER A 337 -5.09 -10.08 -4.57
N ASP A 338 -4.27 -9.05 -4.79
CA ASP A 338 -3.26 -8.60 -3.83
C ASP A 338 -3.89 -7.77 -2.68
N PRO A 339 -3.84 -8.24 -1.42
CA PRO A 339 -4.38 -7.51 -0.27
C PRO A 339 -3.69 -6.16 0.01
N ALA A 340 -2.49 -5.89 -0.52
CA ALA A 340 -1.86 -4.57 -0.38
C ALA A 340 -2.69 -3.46 -1.03
N LEU A 341 -3.39 -3.77 -2.13
CA LEU A 341 -4.23 -2.82 -2.85
C LEU A 341 -5.51 -2.48 -2.06
N ALA A 342 -5.95 -3.37 -1.17
CA ALA A 342 -7.04 -3.06 -0.23
C ALA A 342 -6.65 -1.89 0.69
N HIS A 343 -5.41 -1.84 1.19
CA HIS A 343 -4.97 -0.73 2.03
C HIS A 343 -4.90 0.61 1.28
N CYS A 344 -4.54 0.60 -0.01
CA CYS A 344 -4.66 1.79 -0.85
C CYS A 344 -6.09 2.32 -0.85
N VAL A 345 -7.09 1.44 -1.01
CA VAL A 345 -8.50 1.81 -1.00
C VAL A 345 -8.99 2.23 0.38
N VAL A 346 -8.48 1.64 1.46
CA VAL A 346 -8.76 2.07 2.84
C VAL A 346 -8.35 3.53 3.05
N ILE A 347 -7.16 3.94 2.59
CA ILE A 347 -6.70 5.34 2.69
C ILE A 347 -7.65 6.30 1.95
N ILE A 348 -8.14 5.90 0.78
CA ILE A 348 -9.10 6.72 0.01
C ILE A 348 -10.47 6.75 0.68
N ALA A 349 -10.90 5.63 1.27
CA ALA A 349 -12.12 5.57 2.07
C ALA A 349 -12.05 6.52 3.27
N THR A 350 -10.93 6.59 3.99
CA THR A 350 -10.80 7.52 5.13
C THR A 350 -10.84 8.99 4.70
N ILE A 351 -10.28 9.33 3.54
CA ILE A 351 -10.40 10.67 2.94
C ILE A 351 -11.87 11.00 2.61
N HIS A 352 -12.58 10.08 1.95
CA HIS A 352 -14.00 10.24 1.66
C HIS A 352 -14.85 10.34 2.93
N LEU A 353 -14.54 9.53 3.95
CA LEU A 353 -15.21 9.59 5.25
C LEU A 353 -15.05 10.98 5.87
N GLN A 354 -13.85 11.54 5.89
CA GLN A 354 -13.63 12.89 6.40
C GLN A 354 -14.41 13.95 5.62
N HIS A 355 -14.47 13.84 4.29
CA HIS A 355 -15.26 14.73 3.44
C HIS A 355 -16.79 14.52 3.56
N SER A 356 -17.25 13.38 4.09
CA SER A 356 -18.68 13.10 4.31
C SER A 356 -19.29 13.92 5.45
N PHE A 357 -18.50 14.81 6.08
CA PHE A 357 -18.98 15.69 7.16
C PHE A 357 -18.83 17.18 6.83
N VAL A 358 -18.51 17.54 5.57
CA VAL A 358 -18.48 18.95 5.16
C VAL A 358 -19.88 19.56 5.16
N GLN A 359 -19.95 20.89 5.31
CA GLN A 359 -21.23 21.60 5.39
C GLN A 359 -22.02 21.56 4.07
N ASP A 360 -21.34 21.63 2.92
CA ASP A 360 -21.96 21.57 1.60
C ASP A 360 -22.60 20.19 1.35
N PRO A 361 -23.94 20.12 1.18
CA PRO A 361 -24.64 18.86 0.93
C PRO A 361 -24.20 18.16 -0.35
N SER A 362 -23.79 18.89 -1.38
CA SER A 362 -23.41 18.30 -2.67
C SER A 362 -22.08 17.55 -2.58
N LEU A 363 -21.09 18.15 -1.94
CA LEU A 363 -19.80 17.54 -1.63
C LEU A 363 -19.96 16.39 -0.63
N ARG A 364 -20.84 16.54 0.36
CA ARG A 364 -21.17 15.48 1.32
C ARG A 364 -21.70 14.23 0.63
N ASN A 365 -22.73 14.37 -0.21
CA ASN A 365 -23.34 13.24 -0.91
C ASN A 365 -22.32 12.54 -1.83
N LYS A 366 -21.47 13.31 -2.54
CA LYS A 366 -20.39 12.74 -3.36
C LYS A 366 -19.37 11.97 -2.52
N ALA A 367 -19.02 12.48 -1.35
CA ALA A 367 -18.09 11.83 -0.44
C ALA A 367 -18.67 10.54 0.15
N GLU A 368 -19.95 10.54 0.54
CA GLU A 368 -20.66 9.35 1.02
C GLU A 368 -20.72 8.26 -0.07
N MET A 369 -21.03 8.63 -1.32
CA MET A 369 -20.99 7.71 -2.45
C MET A 369 -19.59 7.14 -2.68
N GLY A 370 -18.55 7.97 -2.57
CA GLY A 370 -17.16 7.53 -2.69
C GLY A 370 -16.77 6.54 -1.60
N PHE A 371 -17.15 6.82 -0.35
CA PHE A 371 -16.92 5.93 0.78
C PHE A 371 -17.58 4.56 0.59
N THR A 372 -18.86 4.55 0.19
CA THR A 372 -19.60 3.31 -0.10
C THR A 372 -18.94 2.50 -1.21
N LYS A 373 -18.53 3.14 -2.31
CA LYS A 373 -17.83 2.46 -3.41
C LYS A 373 -16.51 1.82 -2.96
N CYS A 374 -15.74 2.50 -2.11
CA CYS A 374 -14.55 1.91 -1.51
C CYS A 374 -14.88 0.66 -0.68
N LEU A 375 -15.92 0.73 0.17
CA LEU A 375 -16.37 -0.42 0.97
C LEU A 375 -16.84 -1.59 0.08
N ASP A 376 -17.62 -1.33 -0.96
CA ASP A 376 -18.10 -2.38 -1.88
C ASP A 376 -16.93 -3.13 -2.54
N PHE A 377 -15.89 -2.41 -2.95
CA PHE A 377 -14.65 -3.02 -3.42
C PHE A 377 -13.97 -3.87 -2.35
N LEU A 378 -13.83 -3.34 -1.13
CA LEU A 378 -13.18 -4.03 -0.02
C LEU A 378 -13.95 -5.29 0.41
N TYR A 379 -15.30 -5.26 0.45
CA TYR A 379 -16.11 -6.43 0.77
C TYR A 379 -15.92 -7.58 -0.24
N ARG A 380 -15.74 -7.26 -1.53
CA ARG A 380 -15.42 -8.29 -2.53
C ARG A 380 -14.08 -8.96 -2.23
N MET A 381 -13.05 -8.19 -1.88
CA MET A 381 -11.74 -8.72 -1.47
C MET A 381 -11.78 -9.46 -0.12
N ALA A 382 -12.61 -9.00 0.81
CA ALA A 382 -12.80 -9.60 2.13
C ALA A 382 -13.34 -11.04 2.06
N SER A 383 -13.98 -11.42 0.95
CA SER A 383 -14.41 -12.80 0.71
C SER A 383 -13.25 -13.82 0.59
N VAL A 384 -12.03 -13.32 0.39
CA VAL A 384 -10.78 -14.11 0.29
C VAL A 384 -9.87 -13.86 1.49
N TRP A 385 -9.80 -12.60 1.94
CA TRP A 385 -8.78 -12.12 2.86
C TRP A 385 -9.38 -11.65 4.20
N PRO A 386 -9.13 -12.38 5.31
CA PRO A 386 -9.62 -11.99 6.63
C PRO A 386 -9.14 -10.61 7.09
N ASN A 387 -7.90 -10.23 6.80
CA ASN A 387 -7.39 -8.91 7.15
C ASN A 387 -8.17 -7.78 6.45
N VAL A 388 -8.61 -7.99 5.20
CA VAL A 388 -9.47 -7.03 4.49
C VAL A 388 -10.87 -6.99 5.10
N SER A 389 -11.39 -8.12 5.60
CA SER A 389 -12.62 -8.12 6.39
C SER A 389 -12.48 -7.27 7.66
N ALA A 390 -11.34 -7.34 8.36
CA ALA A 390 -11.06 -6.48 9.51
C ALA A 390 -10.95 -5.00 9.10
N MET A 391 -10.34 -4.68 7.95
CA MET A 391 -10.32 -3.31 7.40
C MET A 391 -11.73 -2.76 7.17
N CYS A 392 -12.65 -3.57 6.63
CA CYS A 392 -14.05 -3.18 6.44
C CYS A 392 -14.71 -2.85 7.79
N GLN A 393 -14.55 -3.73 8.78
CA GLN A 393 -15.09 -3.52 10.12
C GLN A 393 -14.53 -2.24 10.76
N ASN A 394 -13.22 -1.99 10.63
CA ASN A 394 -12.58 -0.78 11.14
C ASN A 394 -13.17 0.49 10.50
N LEU A 395 -13.37 0.51 9.17
CA LEU A 395 -14.01 1.63 8.47
C LEU A 395 -15.46 1.85 8.91
N GLU A 396 -16.22 0.79 9.15
CA GLU A 396 -17.59 0.91 9.65
C GLU A 396 -17.64 1.43 11.09
N THR A 397 -16.79 0.91 11.97
CA THR A 397 -16.61 1.40 13.34
C THR A 397 -16.20 2.88 13.33
N LEU A 398 -15.28 3.27 12.43
CA LEU A 398 -14.90 4.68 12.24
C LEU A 398 -16.09 5.53 11.85
N ARG A 399 -16.88 5.11 10.85
CA ARG A 399 -18.10 5.82 10.43
C ARG A 399 -19.09 5.99 11.58
N GLN A 400 -19.27 4.96 12.42
CA GLN A 400 -20.16 4.99 13.58
C GLN A 400 -19.63 5.86 14.73
N SER A 401 -18.31 6.01 14.85
CA SER A 401 -17.67 6.82 15.89
C SER A 401 -17.82 8.34 15.70
N VAL A 402 -18.39 8.77 14.56
CA VAL A 402 -18.50 10.19 14.25
C VAL A 402 -19.70 10.81 14.96
N HIS A 403 -19.42 11.84 15.76
CA HIS A 403 -20.45 12.61 16.45
C HIS A 403 -20.25 14.12 16.25
N VAL A 404 -21.36 14.85 16.18
CA VAL A 404 -21.37 16.31 16.06
C VAL A 404 -21.06 16.91 17.43
N VAL A 405 -19.98 17.66 17.52
CA VAL A 405 -19.65 18.45 18.71
C VAL A 405 -20.22 19.85 18.51
N GLN A 406 -21.02 20.32 19.46
CA GLN A 406 -21.45 21.72 19.49
C GLN A 406 -20.32 22.54 20.09
N SER A 407 -19.77 23.48 19.32
CA SER A 407 -18.75 24.41 19.83
C SER A 407 -19.35 25.31 20.92
N PRO A 408 -18.70 25.49 22.08
CA PRO A 408 -19.17 26.38 23.14
C PRO A 408 -19.17 27.86 22.73
N ASP A 409 -18.40 28.24 21.70
CA ASP A 409 -18.43 29.58 21.09
C ASP A 409 -19.53 29.63 20.01
N ALA A 410 -20.77 29.80 20.47
CA ALA A 410 -21.98 29.85 19.66
C ALA A 410 -22.10 31.08 18.72
N THR A 411 -21.04 31.86 18.53
CA THR A 411 -21.06 33.07 17.69
C THR A 411 -20.86 32.80 16.20
N GLN A 412 -20.48 31.59 15.78
CA GLN A 412 -20.23 31.30 14.34
C GLN A 412 -20.96 30.08 13.75
N GLY A 413 -21.81 29.34 14.48
CA GLY A 413 -22.59 28.24 13.90
C GLY A 413 -21.77 27.09 13.29
N VAL A 414 -20.46 27.04 13.56
CA VAL A 414 -19.54 26.02 13.01
C VAL A 414 -19.79 24.69 13.73
N ARG A 415 -20.32 23.71 13.00
CA ARG A 415 -20.40 22.32 13.45
C ARG A 415 -19.01 21.68 13.34
N SER A 416 -18.40 21.33 14.47
CA SER A 416 -17.21 20.49 14.51
C SER A 416 -17.62 19.02 14.67
N PHE A 417 -16.85 18.12 14.08
CA PHE A 417 -17.09 16.67 14.13
C PHE A 417 -15.89 16.02 14.81
N SER A 418 -16.14 15.08 15.72
CA SER A 418 -15.11 14.25 16.33
C SER A 418 -15.17 12.86 15.69
N ILE A 419 -14.00 12.28 15.38
CA ILE A 419 -13.83 10.88 14.98
C ILE A 419 -12.85 10.20 15.95
N ASN A 420 -12.90 8.87 16.08
CA ASN A 420 -11.90 8.12 16.84
C ASN A 420 -10.53 8.25 16.16
N GLY A 421 -9.67 9.14 16.69
CA GLY A 421 -8.37 9.47 16.11
C GLY A 421 -7.38 8.31 16.13
N GLN A 422 -7.39 7.51 17.19
CA GLN A 422 -6.53 6.33 17.31
C GLN A 422 -6.91 5.26 16.28
N LEU A 423 -8.19 4.90 16.19
CA LEU A 423 -8.66 3.94 15.18
C LEU A 423 -8.40 4.45 13.75
N LEU A 424 -8.53 5.76 13.51
CA LEU A 424 -8.23 6.35 12.20
C LEU A 424 -6.74 6.21 11.88
N TRP A 425 -5.86 6.44 12.85
CA TRP A 425 -4.42 6.25 12.68
C TRP A 425 -4.05 4.78 12.46
N ASP A 426 -4.63 3.87 13.24
CA ASP A 426 -4.43 2.42 13.09
C ASP A 426 -4.90 1.93 11.71
N THR A 427 -5.99 2.50 11.18
CA THR A 427 -6.51 2.20 9.84
C THR A 427 -5.60 2.70 8.71
N LEU A 428 -4.78 3.73 8.94
CA LEU A 428 -3.79 4.23 7.98
C LEU A 428 -2.45 3.48 8.04
N ALA A 429 -2.25 2.67 9.08
CA ALA A 429 -1.05 1.88 9.28
C ALA A 429 -1.31 0.44 8.82
N TYR A 430 -0.73 0.03 7.69
CA TYR A 430 -1.09 -1.23 7.02
C TYR A 430 -1.03 -2.49 7.91
N ASP A 431 -0.02 -2.57 8.78
CA ASP A 431 0.18 -3.66 9.73
C ASP A 431 -0.89 -3.71 10.84
N ARG A 432 -1.55 -2.58 11.13
CA ARG A 432 -2.65 -2.44 12.11
C ARG A 432 -4.03 -2.42 11.45
N ALA A 433 -4.13 -1.94 10.21
CA ALA A 433 -5.38 -1.80 9.48
C ALA A 433 -6.11 -3.14 9.29
N GLY A 434 -5.35 -4.24 9.19
CA GLY A 434 -5.85 -5.61 9.08
C GLY A 434 -6.23 -6.27 10.41
N LEU A 435 -6.13 -5.56 11.54
CA LEU A 435 -6.46 -6.07 12.87
C LEU A 435 -7.80 -5.50 13.34
N PRO A 436 -8.72 -6.33 13.89
CA PRO A 436 -10.02 -5.84 14.35
C PRO A 436 -9.86 -4.78 15.44
N ASN A 437 -10.53 -3.63 15.27
CA ASN A 437 -10.52 -2.49 16.19
C ASN A 437 -9.11 -1.98 16.57
N GLY A 438 -8.11 -2.14 15.69
CA GLY A 438 -6.74 -1.71 15.96
C GLY A 438 -6.04 -2.49 17.09
N GLN A 439 -6.55 -3.67 17.45
CA GLN A 439 -5.93 -4.52 18.48
C GLN A 439 -4.52 -4.96 18.08
N ALA A 440 -3.67 -5.21 19.09
CA ALA A 440 -2.34 -5.76 18.85
C ALA A 440 -2.42 -7.22 18.39
N ASP A 441 -1.53 -7.61 17.46
CA ASP A 441 -1.37 -9.01 17.05
C ASP A 441 -0.85 -9.85 18.24
N GLN A 442 -1.55 -10.95 18.52
CA GLN A 442 -1.22 -11.90 19.59
C GLN A 442 -0.83 -13.28 19.04
N SER A 443 -0.68 -13.42 17.72
CA SER A 443 -0.46 -14.70 17.03
C SER A 443 0.77 -15.48 17.53
N MET A 444 1.79 -14.79 18.00
CA MET A 444 3.08 -15.37 18.39
C MET A 444 3.32 -15.45 19.89
N PHE A 445 2.57 -14.70 20.70
CA PHE A 445 2.88 -14.54 22.11
C PHE A 445 1.83 -15.20 23.01
N SER A 446 2.29 -15.97 23.99
CA SER A 446 1.41 -16.50 25.04
C SER A 446 0.94 -15.37 25.96
N GLY A 447 -0.23 -15.55 26.59
CA GLY A 447 -1.05 -14.51 27.25
C GLY A 447 -0.40 -13.60 28.30
N LEU A 448 0.88 -13.79 28.65
CA LEU A 448 1.65 -12.93 29.54
C LEU A 448 2.23 -11.68 28.84
N PHE A 449 2.31 -11.64 27.51
CA PHE A 449 2.79 -10.48 26.74
C PHE A 449 1.66 -9.62 26.16
N VAL A 450 0.40 -9.86 26.56
CA VAL A 450 -0.73 -9.06 26.11
C VAL A 450 -0.61 -7.65 26.72
N PRO A 451 -0.52 -6.59 25.90
CA PRO A 451 -0.54 -5.23 26.42
C PRO A 451 -1.81 -5.02 27.24
N ASN A 452 -1.69 -4.49 28.46
CA ASN A 452 -2.87 -4.17 29.25
C ASN A 452 -3.68 -3.08 28.51
N PRO A 453 -4.92 -3.35 28.06
CA PRO A 453 -5.72 -2.37 27.31
C PRO A 453 -5.98 -1.09 28.14
N GLU A 454 -5.98 -1.19 29.48
CA GLU A 454 -6.13 -0.02 30.36
C GLU A 454 -4.87 0.87 30.42
N ARG A 455 -3.71 0.35 30.01
CA ARG A 455 -2.45 1.12 29.95
C ARG A 455 -2.10 1.62 28.55
N GLN A 456 -2.78 1.15 27.50
CA GLN A 456 -2.80 1.81 26.20
C GLN A 456 -3.73 3.02 26.32
N GLY A 457 -3.26 4.06 27.01
CA GLY A 457 -3.91 5.36 26.96
C GLY A 457 -4.06 5.79 25.49
N ASN A 458 -5.15 6.48 25.18
CA ASN A 458 -5.39 7.07 23.87
C ASN A 458 -4.25 8.07 23.56
N GLU A 459 -3.16 7.62 22.93
CA GLU A 459 -1.98 8.46 22.66
C GLU A 459 -2.35 9.62 21.74
N LEU A 460 -3.26 9.34 20.80
CA LEU A 460 -4.05 10.31 20.08
C LEU A 460 -5.36 10.51 20.85
N GLY A 461 -5.62 11.70 21.40
CA GLY A 461 -6.90 12.04 22.02
C GLY A 461 -8.09 11.97 21.04
N SER A 462 -9.14 12.76 21.28
CA SER A 462 -10.19 12.91 20.26
C SER A 462 -9.60 13.53 18.98
N ALA A 463 -9.99 13.04 17.80
CA ALA A 463 -9.55 13.67 16.56
C ALA A 463 -10.03 15.12 16.40
N ALA A 464 -10.99 15.57 17.23
CA ALA A 464 -11.40 16.95 17.34
C ALA A 464 -10.30 17.89 17.87
N GLU A 465 -9.20 17.35 18.42
CA GLU A 465 -8.01 18.15 18.77
C GLU A 465 -7.15 18.53 17.55
N PHE A 466 -7.41 17.96 16.37
CA PHE A 466 -6.64 18.23 15.16
C PHE A 466 -7.37 19.18 14.23
N ASP A 467 -6.84 20.40 14.08
CA ASP A 467 -7.46 21.47 13.30
C ASP A 467 -7.67 21.13 11.80
N LEU A 468 -6.97 20.14 11.21
CA LEU A 468 -7.20 19.70 9.82
C LEU A 468 -8.20 18.52 9.70
N VAL A 469 -8.66 17.94 10.81
CA VAL A 469 -9.59 16.80 10.81
C VAL A 469 -11.01 17.30 11.06
N GLY A 470 -11.91 17.11 10.08
CA GLY A 470 -13.31 17.52 10.17
C GLY A 470 -13.74 18.44 9.03
N SER A 471 -14.86 19.15 9.22
CA SER A 471 -15.61 19.84 8.17
C SER A 471 -14.87 20.99 7.45
N ILE A 472 -13.79 21.51 8.04
CA ILE A 472 -12.98 22.61 7.48
C ILE A 472 -11.73 22.08 6.75
N GLY A 473 -11.41 20.80 6.91
CA GLY A 473 -10.29 20.11 6.25
C GLY A 473 -8.95 20.82 6.42
N ILE A 474 -8.03 20.58 5.48
CA ILE A 474 -6.69 21.17 5.54
C ILE A 474 -6.65 22.70 5.43
N SER A 475 -7.76 23.34 5.05
CA SER A 475 -7.91 24.80 5.03
C SER A 475 -8.28 25.42 6.39
N GLY A 476 -8.64 24.60 7.39
CA GLY A 476 -9.15 25.07 8.69
C GLY A 476 -8.12 25.37 9.77
N HIS A 477 -6.84 25.10 9.50
CA HIS A 477 -5.80 25.22 10.52
C HIS A 477 -5.50 26.68 10.89
N LYS A 478 -5.37 26.96 12.20
CA LYS A 478 -5.23 28.33 12.74
C LYS A 478 -4.02 29.09 12.20
N ALA A 479 -2.99 28.37 11.77
CA ALA A 479 -1.77 28.93 11.16
C ALA A 479 -1.90 29.21 9.64
N ILE A 480 -3.09 29.06 9.04
CA ILE A 480 -3.36 29.31 7.63
C ILE A 480 -3.97 30.70 7.45
N PRO A 481 -3.38 31.56 6.61
CA PRO A 481 -4.00 32.83 6.22
C PRO A 481 -5.36 32.61 5.53
N MET A 482 -6.44 33.13 6.11
CA MET A 482 -7.81 32.95 5.59
C MET A 482 -8.10 33.69 4.28
N LYS A 483 -7.23 34.63 3.86
CA LYS A 483 -7.42 35.49 2.69
C LYS A 483 -6.07 35.84 2.05
N THR A 484 -5.59 34.99 1.16
CA THR A 484 -4.47 35.31 0.25
C THR A 484 -4.98 35.18 -1.19
N PRO A 485 -4.72 36.17 -2.07
CA PRO A 485 -5.06 36.04 -3.48
C PRO A 485 -4.31 34.86 -4.11
N LEU A 486 -5.05 33.96 -4.77
CA LEU A 486 -4.49 32.81 -5.52
C LEU A 486 -3.79 33.24 -6.82
N PHE A 487 -4.15 34.41 -7.33
CA PHE A 487 -3.61 35.00 -8.55
C PHE A 487 -3.14 36.43 -8.28
N PRO A 488 -2.17 36.94 -9.06
CA PRO A 488 -1.88 38.37 -9.07
C PRO A 488 -3.19 39.14 -9.30
N PRO A 489 -3.42 40.28 -8.63
CA PRO A 489 -4.55 41.11 -8.96
C PRO A 489 -4.42 41.52 -10.44
N ASP A 490 -5.34 41.07 -11.27
CA ASP A 490 -5.46 41.58 -12.64
C ASP A 490 -5.69 43.09 -12.52
N GLY A 491 -4.92 43.87 -13.30
CA GLY A 491 -4.88 45.33 -13.22
C GLY A 491 -6.21 46.03 -13.50
N ASP A 492 -7.28 45.30 -13.80
CA ASP A 492 -8.63 45.82 -13.93
C ASP A 492 -9.43 45.53 -12.66
N ALA A 493 -9.56 46.58 -11.86
CA ALA A 493 -10.43 46.63 -10.69
C ALA A 493 -11.91 46.50 -11.10
N SER A 494 -12.38 45.29 -11.43
CA SER A 494 -13.81 44.95 -11.51
C SER A 494 -14.11 43.43 -11.61
N ALA A 495 -13.33 42.56 -10.95
CA ALA A 495 -13.80 41.21 -10.65
C ALA A 495 -13.03 40.63 -9.46
N SER A 496 -13.48 40.98 -8.24
CA SER A 496 -13.05 40.27 -7.04
C SER A 496 -13.68 38.88 -7.01
N THR A 497 -13.14 37.93 -7.77
CA THR A 497 -13.36 36.50 -7.50
C THR A 497 -12.69 36.19 -6.17
N GLN A 498 -13.46 36.35 -5.09
CA GLN A 498 -13.16 35.83 -3.76
C GLN A 498 -13.17 34.30 -3.85
N GLY A 499 -12.05 33.71 -4.25
CA GLY A 499 -11.87 32.27 -4.30
C GLY A 499 -11.62 31.73 -2.88
N SER A 500 -12.64 31.08 -2.30
CA SER A 500 -12.40 30.04 -1.30
C SER A 500 -11.57 28.93 -1.95
N LEU A 501 -10.73 28.22 -1.17
CA LEU A 501 -9.94 27.06 -1.64
C LEU A 501 -10.78 25.97 -2.36
N GLY A 502 -12.12 26.01 -2.25
CA GLY A 502 -13.05 25.18 -3.01
C GLY A 502 -13.35 25.62 -4.46
N ASN A 503 -12.98 26.83 -4.86
CA ASN A 503 -13.23 27.39 -6.19
C ASN A 503 -11.92 27.65 -6.94
N ILE A 504 -11.22 26.58 -7.30
CA ILE A 504 -10.20 26.66 -8.35
C ILE A 504 -10.96 26.84 -9.68
N PRO A 505 -10.68 27.89 -10.47
CA PRO A 505 -11.26 28.02 -11.80
C PRO A 505 -10.91 26.77 -12.61
N VAL A 506 -11.92 26.13 -13.20
CA VAL A 506 -11.68 25.10 -14.22
C VAL A 506 -11.02 25.82 -15.39
N ILE A 507 -9.70 25.74 -15.49
CA ILE A 507 -9.03 25.96 -16.77
C ILE A 507 -9.58 24.84 -17.65
N SER A 508 -10.49 25.19 -18.56
CA SER A 508 -10.96 24.32 -19.62
C SER A 508 -9.73 23.77 -20.35
N SER A 509 -9.39 22.52 -20.05
CA SER A 509 -8.30 21.78 -20.68
C SER A 509 -8.76 21.33 -22.07
N ASN A 510 -8.93 22.28 -22.98
CA ASN A 510 -8.91 22.03 -24.43
C ASN A 510 -7.48 22.25 -24.96
N PHE A 511 -6.50 21.67 -24.27
CA PHE A 511 -5.18 21.47 -24.84
C PHE A 511 -4.96 19.97 -24.98
N ASP A 512 -5.37 19.46 -26.13
CA ASP A 512 -4.98 18.14 -26.63
C ASP A 512 -3.52 18.23 -27.09
N LEU A 513 -2.60 18.31 -26.12
CA LEU A 513 -1.19 18.04 -26.35
C LEU A 513 -1.00 16.54 -26.19
N GLY A 514 -1.51 15.78 -27.16
CA GLY A 514 -1.20 14.37 -27.31
C GLY A 514 0.31 14.21 -27.41
N VAL A 515 0.96 13.82 -26.31
CA VAL A 515 2.35 13.38 -26.34
C VAL A 515 2.34 12.10 -27.18
N PRO A 516 3.07 12.03 -28.30
CA PRO A 516 3.15 10.79 -29.09
C PRO A 516 3.61 9.66 -28.18
N VAL A 517 2.89 8.54 -28.15
CA VAL A 517 3.29 7.37 -27.34
C VAL A 517 4.60 6.76 -27.85
N ASP A 518 4.95 7.06 -29.11
CA ASP A 518 6.18 6.65 -29.81
C ASP A 518 7.18 7.80 -29.94
N VAL A 519 7.64 8.38 -28.82
CA VAL A 519 8.85 9.23 -28.86
C VAL A 519 10.10 8.33 -28.80
N PRO A 520 10.97 8.34 -29.83
CA PRO A 520 12.21 7.57 -29.83
C PRO A 520 13.06 7.87 -28.58
N GLY A 521 13.53 6.83 -27.90
CA GLY A 521 14.34 6.94 -26.68
C GLY A 521 13.56 6.87 -25.35
N LEU A 522 12.32 7.34 -25.26
CA LEU A 522 11.55 7.28 -23.99
C LEU A 522 11.00 5.88 -23.66
N ASN A 523 10.77 5.04 -24.67
CA ASN A 523 10.36 3.65 -24.49
C ASN A 523 11.53 2.66 -24.38
N GLU A 524 12.76 3.10 -24.70
CA GLU A 524 14.00 2.32 -24.67
C GLU A 524 14.80 2.51 -23.36
N GLN A 525 14.29 3.35 -22.44
CA GLN A 525 14.92 3.72 -21.17
C GLN A 525 15.02 2.63 -20.11
N GLU A 526 14.66 1.37 -20.42
CA GLU A 526 14.71 0.28 -19.45
C GLU A 526 16.12 0.09 -18.84
N GLY A 527 17.19 0.58 -19.47
CA GLY A 527 18.57 0.48 -18.97
C GLY A 527 19.17 1.70 -18.25
N PHE A 528 18.56 2.89 -18.32
CA PHE A 528 19.29 4.14 -18.04
C PHE A 528 19.21 4.72 -16.61
N PHE A 529 18.21 4.32 -15.81
CA PHE A 529 17.91 5.00 -14.53
C PHE A 529 18.29 4.23 -13.25
N PHE A 530 18.91 3.06 -13.36
CA PHE A 530 19.29 2.25 -12.19
C PHE A 530 20.74 1.75 -12.19
N THR A 531 21.57 2.22 -13.12
CA THR A 531 23.03 2.08 -13.05
C THR A 531 23.61 3.39 -12.55
N THR A 532 23.91 3.45 -11.26
CA THR A 532 24.89 4.40 -10.73
C THR A 532 26.14 3.59 -10.40
N ASP A 533 27.26 3.97 -11.00
CA ASP A 533 28.61 3.42 -10.76
C ASP A 533 28.93 3.18 -9.27
#